data_AF-A0A2V6WMX4-F1
#
_entry.id   AF-A0A2V6WMX4-F1
#
_cell.length_a   1.000
_cell.length_b   1.000
_cell.length_c   1.000
_cell.angle_alpha   90.00
_cell.angle_beta   90.00
_cell.angle_gamma   90.00
#
_symmetry.space_group_name_H-M   'P 1'
#
loop_
_entity.id
_entity.type
_entity.pdbx_description
1 polymer ?
#
loop_
_entity_poly.entity_id
_entity_poly.type
_entity_poly.pdbx_seq_one_letter_code
_entity_poly.pdbx_strand_id
1 'polypeptide(L)' 'MTTRRRIDQLLVERGLAESREKAARLILAGDVMVDGRRVDKVGALASTDSEIDVRGRAPYV' A
#
# COMPACT_ATOMS: atom_id res chain seq x y z
N MET A 1 4.77 -9.74 17.92
CA MET A 1 3.73 -10.42 17.11
C MET A 1 3.58 -9.65 15.81
N THR A 2 3.96 -10.23 14.67
CA THR A 2 3.82 -9.58 13.36
C THR A 2 2.35 -9.55 12.97
N THR A 3 1.70 -8.41 13.21
CA THR A 3 0.31 -8.21 12.83
C THR A 3 0.27 -8.00 11.32
N ARG A 4 -0.43 -8.88 10.59
CA ARG A 4 -0.61 -8.73 9.15
C ARG A 4 -1.97 -8.11 8.87
N ARG A 5 -1.98 -7.06 8.05
CA ARG A 5 -3.20 -6.36 7.61
C ARG A 5 -3.22 -6.26 6.09
N ARG A 6 -4.39 -5.97 5.54
CA ARG A 6 -4.53 -5.78 4.10
C ARG A 6 -3.79 -4.52 3.66
N ILE A 7 -3.07 -4.60 2.55
CA ILE A 7 -2.29 -3.47 2.02
C ILE A 7 -3.17 -2.27 1.70
N ASP A 8 -4.38 -2.50 1.16
CA ASP A 8 -5.33 -1.42 0.86
C ASP A 8 -5.74 -0.61 2.11
N GLN A 9 -5.86 -1.26 3.27
CA GLN A 9 -6.07 -0.59 4.55
C GLN A 9 -4.80 0.09 5.04
N LEU A 10 -3.65 -0.58 5.00
CA LEU A 10 -2.38 -0.02 5.45
C LEU A 10 -2.00 1.25 4.67
N LEU A 11 -2.26 1.29 3.36
CA LEU A 11 -2.03 2.48 2.54
C LEU A 11 -2.87 3.67 2.99
N VAL A 12 -4.13 3.44 3.38
CA VAL A 12 -5.01 4.51 3.86
C VAL A 12 -4.67 4.92 5.30
N GLU A 13 -4.45 3.94 6.18
CA GLU A 13 -4.07 4.17 7.58
C GLU A 13 -2.74 4.93 7.70
N ARG A 14 -1.78 4.67 6.80
CA ARG A 14 -0.50 5.39 6.74
C ARG A 14 -0.57 6.70 5.93
N GLY A 15 -1.75 7.07 5.45
CA GLY A 15 -1.95 8.28 4.65
C GLY A 15 -1.25 8.25 3.28
N LEU A 16 -0.83 7.08 2.79
CA LEU A 16 -0.23 6.86 1.47
C LEU A 16 -1.28 6.85 0.35
N ALA A 17 -2.55 6.64 0.69
CA ALA A 17 -3.69 6.77 -0.21
C ALA A 17 -4.85 7.48 0.51
N GLU A 18 -5.61 8.32 -0.20
CA GLU A 18 -6.74 9.05 0.40
C GLU A 18 -7.99 8.17 0.60
N SER A 19 -8.09 7.03 -0.10
CA SER A 19 -9.20 6.10 0.05
C SER A 19 -8.78 4.68 -0.31
N ARG A 20 -9.57 3.68 0.12
CA ARG A 20 -9.32 2.27 -0.22
C ARG A 20 -9.41 2.00 -1.72
N GLU A 21 -10.24 2.76 -2.44
CA GLU A 21 -10.36 2.65 -3.90
C GLU A 21 -9.13 3.22 -4.61
N LYS A 22 -8.59 4.37 -4.15
CA LYS A 22 -7.32 4.91 -4.65
C LYS A 22 -6.17 3.95 -4.37
N ALA A 23 -6.12 3.39 -3.15
CA ALA A 23 -5.16 2.35 -2.79
C ALA A 23 -5.25 1.13 -3.73
N ALA A 24 -6.47 0.64 -3.99
CA ALA A 24 -6.69 -0.46 -4.91
C ALA A 24 -6.19 -0.17 -6.33
N ARG A 25 -6.44 1.04 -6.86
CA ARG A 25 -5.92 1.45 -8.18
C ARG A 25 -4.39 1.45 -8.22
N LEU A 26 -3.73 1.99 -7.20
CA LEU A 26 -2.27 2.02 -7.12
C LEU A 26 -1.68 0.61 -7.06
N ILE A 27 -2.30 -0.28 -6.28
CA ILE A 27 -1.89 -1.69 -6.21
C ILE A 27 -2.07 -2.38 -7.57
N LEU A 28 -3.20 -2.15 -8.24
CA LEU A 28 -3.48 -2.76 -9.56
C LEU A 28 -2.59 -2.18 -10.67
N ALA A 29 -2.24 -0.90 -10.60
CA ALA A 29 -1.21 -0.29 -11.44
C ALA A 29 0.19 -0.85 -11.11
N GLY A 30 0.33 -1.48 -9.94
CA GLY A 30 1.55 -2.01 -9.34
C GLY A 30 2.57 -0.94 -9.02
N ASP A 31 2.04 0.22 -8.65
CA ASP A 31 2.77 1.35 -8.09
C ASP A 31 3.11 1.13 -6.62
N VAL A 32 2.58 0.10 -5.98
CA VAL A 32 2.81 -0.20 -4.57
C VAL A 32 3.88 -1.29 -4.40
N MET A 33 4.88 -0.99 -3.59
CA MET A 33 5.90 -1.94 -3.15
C MET A 33 5.88 -2.11 -1.64
N VAL A 34 6.07 -3.34 -1.18
CA VAL A 34 6.13 -3.71 0.24
C VAL A 34 7.41 -4.50 0.47
N ASP A 35 8.28 -4.04 1.37
CA ASP A 35 9.60 -4.63 1.65
C ASP A 35 10.40 -4.89 0.35
N GLY A 36 10.36 -3.92 -0.58
CA GLY A 36 11.02 -4.01 -1.88
C GLY A 36 10.35 -4.95 -2.89
N ARG A 37 9.17 -5.51 -2.59
CA ARG A 37 8.41 -6.39 -3.50
C ARG A 37 7.16 -5.69 -4.00
N ARG A 38 6.97 -5.68 -5.32
CA ARG A 38 5.75 -5.16 -5.96
C ARG A 38 4.54 -5.99 -5.54
N VAL A 39 3.45 -5.31 -5.22
CA VAL A 39 2.17 -5.94 -4.90
C VAL A 39 1.16 -5.60 -5.98
N ASP A 40 0.51 -6.63 -6.51
CA ASP A 40 -0.49 -6.56 -7.57
C ASP A 40 -1.91 -6.92 -7.09
N LYS A 41 -2.03 -7.42 -5.86
CA LYS A 41 -3.29 -7.89 -5.28
C LYS A 41 -3.75 -6.97 -4.14
N VAL A 42 -4.90 -6.31 -4.33
CA VAL A 42 -5.52 -5.39 -3.36
C VAL A 42 -5.75 -6.04 -1.98
N GLY A 43 -6.14 -7.32 -1.98
CA GLY A 43 -6.37 -8.11 -0.76
C GLY A 43 -5.11 -8.78 -0.19
N ALA A 44 -3.91 -8.45 -0.67
CA ALA A 44 -2.68 -8.99 -0.13
C ALA A 44 -2.47 -8.50 1.32
N LEU A 45 -1.99 -9.41 2.17
CA LEU A 45 -1.67 -9.14 3.56
C LEU A 45 -0.19 -8.76 3.68
N ALA A 46 0.10 -7.58 4.21
CA ALA A 46 1.45 -7.13 4.57
C ALA A 46 1.59 -6.98 6.08
N SER A 47 2.83 -7.02 6.58
CA SER A 47 3.09 -6.72 7.98
C SER A 47 2.77 -5.24 8.26
N THR A 48 2.22 -4.95 9.43
CA THR A 48 2.10 -3.57 9.92
C THR A 48 3.45 -2.89 10.10
N ASP A 49 4.54 -3.67 10.14
CA ASP A 49 5.91 -3.19 10.26
C ASP A 49 6.66 -3.18 8.91
N SER A 50 6.04 -3.67 7.83
CA SER A 50 6.66 -3.68 6.50
C SER A 50 6.84 -2.26 5.98
N GLU A 51 7.91 -2.00 5.25
CA GLU A 51 8.13 -0.74 4.55
C GLU A 51 7.25 -0.70 3.30
N ILE A 52 6.44 0.35 3.14
CA ILE A 52 5.51 0.48 2.00
C ILE A 52 5.88 1.73 1.22
N ASP A 53 6.19 1.55 -0.06
CA ASP A 53 6.52 2.61 -1.00
C ASP A 53 5.47 2.66 -2.13
N VAL A 54 5.09 3.87 -2.55
CA VAL A 54 4.10 4.10 -3.59
C VAL A 54 4.73 4.97 -4.68
N ARG A 55 5.12 4.34 -5.78
CA ARG A 55 5.68 5.02 -6.95
C ARG A 55 4.60 5.82 -7.65
N GLY A 56 4.86 7.11 -7.90
CA GLY A 56 3.92 7.99 -8.62
C GLY A 56 3.09 8.90 -7.72
N ARG A 57 3.20 8.79 -6.39
CA ARG A 57 2.68 9.83 -5.51
C ARG A 57 3.74 10.91 -5.34
N ALA A 58 3.61 12.00 -6.08
CA ALA A 58 4.28 13.23 -5.71
C ALA A 58 3.86 13.55 -4.26
N PRO A 59 4.81 13.84 -3.35
CA PRO A 59 4.45 14.29 -2.01
C PRO A 59 3.57 15.52 -2.19
N TYR A 60 2.41 15.52 -1.54
CA TYR A 60 1.42 16.59 -1.52
C TYR A 60 2.01 17.99 -1.82
N VAL A 61 1.45 18.66 -2.84
CA VAL A 61 1.56 20.12 -3.00
C VAL A 61 0.42 20.76 -2.22
#